data_AF-A0A9X1SJ25-F1
#
_entry.id   AF-A0A9X1SJ25-F1
#
_cell.length_a   1.000
_cell.length_b   1.000
_cell.length_c   1.000
_cell.angle_alpha   90.00
_cell.angle_beta   90.00
_cell.angle_gamma   90.00
#
_symmetry.space_group_name_H-M   'P 1'
#
loop_
_entity.id
_entity.type
_entity.pdbx_description
1 polymer ?
#
loop_
_entity_poly.entity_id
_entity_poly.type
_entity_poly.pdbx_seq_one_letter_code
_entity_poly.pdbx_strand_id
1 'polypeptide(L)'
;MMMRYAGLVLLCLTLSFGCVKGPEERVYQLKPPGAMKEAQMVLENYAQGGPYGSEVEGFDRMIEKVNEEAPSYGAIVSDAFKKIKENPGSRQKVAKDALAKLPSNQQVEEPAK
;
A
#
# COMPACT_ATOMS: atom_id res chain seq x y z
N MET A 1 67.42 -48.46 -12.28
CA MET A 1 67.08 -47.53 -11.19
C MET A 1 65.64 -47.08 -11.42
N MET A 2 64.66 -47.83 -10.90
CA MET A 2 63.22 -47.57 -11.09
C MET A 2 62.52 -48.08 -9.85
N MET A 3 61.94 -47.19 -9.03
CA MET A 3 60.70 -47.40 -8.28
C MET A 3 60.42 -46.17 -7.38
N ARG A 4 59.12 -45.80 -7.26
CA ARG A 4 58.47 -45.07 -6.14
C ARG A 4 58.31 -43.54 -6.24
N TYR A 5 57.24 -43.12 -6.90
CA TYR A 5 56.41 -42.00 -6.43
C TYR A 5 54.94 -42.41 -6.52
N ALA A 6 54.49 -43.14 -5.49
CA ALA A 6 53.08 -43.43 -5.28
C ALA A 6 52.61 -42.58 -4.09
N GLY A 7 51.58 -41.78 -4.29
CA GLY A 7 50.81 -41.17 -3.20
C GLY A 7 50.93 -39.65 -3.08
N LEU A 8 50.46 -38.89 -4.06
CA LEU A 8 50.07 -37.49 -3.81
C LEU A 8 49.10 -36.89 -4.85
N VAL A 9 48.08 -37.63 -5.30
CA VAL A 9 47.08 -37.07 -6.24
C VAL A 9 45.65 -37.52 -5.91
N LEU A 10 45.23 -37.34 -4.65
CA LEU A 10 43.85 -37.64 -4.25
C LEU A 10 43.28 -36.63 -3.25
N LEU A 11 43.48 -35.33 -3.47
CA LEU A 11 42.89 -34.30 -2.59
C LEU A 11 42.56 -32.96 -3.28
N CYS A 12 42.14 -32.95 -4.55
CA CYS A 12 41.82 -31.69 -5.25
C CYS A 12 40.54 -31.72 -6.12
N LEU A 13 39.57 -32.60 -5.84
CA LEU A 13 38.41 -32.75 -6.74
C LEU A 13 37.02 -32.64 -6.08
N THR A 14 36.84 -31.79 -5.06
CA THR A 14 35.52 -31.63 -4.40
C THR A 14 35.08 -30.19 -4.11
N LEU A 15 35.69 -29.17 -4.73
CA LEU A 15 35.35 -27.75 -4.48
C LEU A 15 34.40 -27.09 -5.49
N SER A 16 33.73 -27.86 -6.37
CA SER A 16 33.07 -27.27 -7.55
C SER A 16 31.55 -27.39 -7.60
N PHE A 17 30.82 -27.42 -6.47
CA PHE A 17 29.35 -27.31 -6.50
C PHE A 17 28.81 -26.54 -5.29
N GLY A 18 28.93 -25.22 -5.35
CA GLY A 18 28.39 -24.31 -4.33
C GLY A 18 27.90 -22.99 -4.93
N CYS A 19 27.24 -23.03 -6.09
CA CYS A 19 26.44 -21.88 -6.55
C CYS A 19 25.20 -21.78 -5.67
N VAL A 20 25.32 -21.02 -4.56
CA VAL A 20 24.17 -20.48 -3.85
C VAL A 20 23.41 -19.61 -4.84
N LYS A 21 22.30 -20.13 -5.38
CA LYS A 21 21.28 -19.28 -6.00
C LYS A 21 20.76 -18.37 -4.89
N GLY A 22 21.04 -17.08 -5.01
CA GLY A 22 20.44 -16.06 -4.16
C GLY A 22 18.90 -16.12 -4.24
N PRO A 23 18.20 -15.55 -3.25
CA PRO A 23 16.74 -15.59 -3.20
C PRO A 23 16.16 -15.05 -4.51
N GLU A 24 15.19 -15.80 -5.05
CA GLU A 24 14.47 -15.42 -6.26
C GLU A 24 13.64 -14.17 -5.99
N GLU A 25 14.00 -13.05 -6.63
CA GLU A 25 13.31 -11.78 -6.48
C GLU A 25 11.92 -11.87 -7.14
N ARG A 26 10.86 -11.84 -6.32
CA ARG A 26 9.47 -11.86 -6.78
C ARG A 26 8.95 -10.43 -6.86
N VAL A 27 8.76 -9.95 -8.08
CA VAL A 27 8.11 -8.65 -8.34
C VAL A 27 6.60 -8.83 -8.25
N TYR A 28 5.99 -8.31 -7.18
CA TYR A 28 4.53 -8.21 -7.07
C TYR A 28 4.08 -6.87 -7.67
N GLN A 29 3.30 -6.91 -8.74
CA GLN A 29 2.61 -5.72 -9.22
C GLN A 29 1.42 -5.44 -8.31
N LEU A 30 1.64 -4.62 -7.29
CA LEU A 30 0.55 -4.05 -6.50
C LEU A 30 -0.07 -2.91 -7.31
N LYS A 31 -1.32 -3.10 -7.76
CA LYS A 31 -2.10 -1.97 -8.27
C LYS A 31 -2.44 -1.06 -7.09
N PRO A 32 -2.18 0.25 -7.17
CA PRO A 32 -2.64 1.17 -6.14
C PRO A 32 -4.17 1.17 -6.09
N PRO A 33 -4.77 1.34 -4.90
CA PRO A 33 -6.22 1.51 -4.78
C PRO A 33 -6.68 2.74 -5.57
N GLY A 34 -7.91 2.71 -6.08
CA GLY A 34 -8.55 3.91 -6.64
C GLY A 34 -8.70 5.01 -5.59
N ALA A 35 -8.82 6.26 -6.03
CA ALA A 35 -8.86 7.43 -5.15
C ALA A 35 -10.02 7.38 -4.15
N MET A 36 -11.18 6.84 -4.55
CA MET A 36 -12.31 6.67 -3.65
C MET A 36 -11.99 5.71 -2.50
N LYS A 37 -11.28 4.61 -2.80
CA LYS A 37 -10.87 3.62 -1.81
C LYS A 37 -9.80 4.19 -0.88
N GLU A 38 -8.87 4.98 -1.42
CA GLU A 38 -7.85 5.70 -0.64
C GLU A 38 -8.50 6.68 0.35
N ALA A 39 -9.47 7.48 -0.11
CA ALA A 39 -10.21 8.41 0.74
C ALA A 39 -10.97 7.68 1.87
N GLN A 40 -11.61 6.56 1.56
CA GLN A 40 -12.26 5.73 2.58
C GLN A 40 -11.26 5.20 3.61
N MET A 41 -10.09 4.72 3.20
CA MET A 41 -9.07 4.24 4.14
C MET A 41 -8.60 5.34 5.09
N VAL A 42 -8.39 6.55 4.59
CA VAL A 42 -8.03 7.71 5.42
C VAL A 42 -9.14 8.03 6.43
N LEU A 43 -10.39 8.08 5.97
CA LEU A 43 -11.54 8.30 6.86
C LEU A 43 -11.71 7.16 7.88
N GLU A 44 -11.50 5.90 7.48
CA GLU A 44 -11.55 4.74 8.37
C GLU A 44 -10.50 4.86 9.48
N ASN A 45 -9.26 5.22 9.13
CA ASN A 45 -8.20 5.47 10.10
C ASN A 45 -8.61 6.55 11.12
N TYR A 46 -9.16 7.68 10.67
CA TYR A 46 -9.64 8.71 11.60
C TYR A 46 -10.85 8.28 12.43
N ALA A 47 -11.80 7.55 11.85
CA ALA A 47 -12.97 7.02 12.55
C ALA A 47 -12.56 6.08 13.69
N GLN A 48 -11.45 5.37 13.53
CA GLN A 48 -10.83 4.51 14.55
C GLN A 48 -9.99 5.28 15.59
N GLY A 49 -9.89 6.61 15.47
CA GLY A 49 -9.12 7.44 16.39
C GLY A 49 -7.66 7.64 15.98
N GLY A 50 -7.32 7.31 14.73
CA GLY A 50 -6.01 7.51 14.15
C GLY A 50 -5.50 8.95 14.34
N PRO A 51 -4.18 9.14 14.47
CA PRO A 51 -3.58 10.46 14.62
C PRO A 51 -3.78 11.29 13.36
N TYR A 52 -3.79 12.62 13.50
CA TYR A 52 -3.73 13.54 12.38
C TYR A 52 -2.30 13.55 11.82
N GLY A 53 -2.11 13.15 10.56
CA GLY A 53 -0.80 12.93 9.95
C GLY A 53 -0.57 13.67 8.63
N SER A 54 0.46 13.25 7.90
CA SER A 54 0.93 13.87 6.65
C SER A 54 -0.02 13.69 5.47
N GLU A 55 -0.95 12.74 5.54
CA GLU A 55 -1.98 12.51 4.52
C GLU A 55 -2.83 13.76 4.23
N VAL A 56 -2.89 14.69 5.19
CA VAL A 56 -3.65 15.94 5.07
C VAL A 56 -3.09 16.86 3.99
N GLU A 57 -1.78 16.78 3.72
CA GLU A 57 -1.16 17.51 2.61
C GLU A 57 -1.66 17.00 1.25
N GLY A 58 -2.14 15.75 1.18
CA GLY A 58 -2.67 15.11 -0.02
C GLY A 58 -4.19 15.26 -0.20
N PHE A 59 -4.92 15.85 0.75
CA PHE A 59 -6.39 15.90 0.69
C PHE A 59 -6.93 16.55 -0.58
N ASP A 60 -6.36 17.68 -0.98
CA ASP A 60 -6.85 18.43 -2.14
C ASP A 60 -6.73 17.60 -3.43
N ARG A 61 -5.59 16.91 -3.60
CA ARG A 61 -5.35 15.97 -4.71
C ARG A 61 -6.28 14.75 -4.65
N MET A 62 -6.55 14.24 -3.46
CA MET A 62 -7.43 13.10 -3.28
C MET A 62 -8.88 13.46 -3.62
N ILE A 63 -9.34 14.65 -3.23
CA ILE A 63 -10.66 15.18 -3.59
C ILE A 63 -10.81 15.34 -5.10
N GLU A 64 -9.79 15.89 -5.77
CA GLU A 64 -9.77 16.03 -7.23
C GLU A 64 -9.98 14.68 -7.92
N LYS A 65 -9.18 13.67 -7.57
CA LYS A 65 -9.32 12.33 -8.13
C LYS A 65 -10.64 11.65 -7.78
N VAL A 66 -11.16 11.85 -6.57
CA VAL A 66 -12.49 11.34 -6.19
C VAL A 66 -13.57 12.00 -7.03
N ASN A 67 -13.47 13.29 -7.36
CA ASN A 67 -14.42 13.94 -8.26
C ASN A 67 -14.36 13.38 -9.69
N GLU A 68 -13.18 12.97 -10.15
CA GLU A 68 -12.99 12.33 -11.45
C GLU A 68 -13.56 10.89 -11.47
N GLU A 69 -13.22 10.07 -10.48
CA GLU A 69 -13.61 8.65 -10.42
C GLU A 69 -15.04 8.44 -9.93
N ALA A 70 -15.50 9.24 -8.96
CA ALA A 70 -16.75 9.06 -8.24
C ALA A 70 -17.40 10.41 -7.87
N PRO A 71 -17.85 11.20 -8.86
CA PRO A 71 -18.33 12.58 -8.66
C PRO A 71 -19.49 12.71 -7.68
N SER A 72 -20.32 11.67 -7.52
CA SER A 72 -21.43 11.64 -6.57
C SER A 72 -20.99 11.73 -5.10
N TYR A 73 -19.74 11.39 -4.79
CA TYR A 73 -19.23 11.34 -3.40
C TYR A 73 -18.20 12.43 -3.11
N GLY A 74 -17.68 13.12 -4.11
CA GLY A 74 -16.61 14.10 -3.93
C GLY A 74 -16.98 15.25 -3.00
N ALA A 75 -18.24 15.70 -2.99
CA ALA A 75 -18.71 16.70 -2.03
C ALA A 75 -18.66 16.21 -0.58
N ILE A 76 -18.98 14.93 -0.33
CA ILE A 76 -18.95 14.33 1.01
C ILE A 76 -17.50 14.22 1.50
N VAL A 77 -16.60 13.74 0.63
CA VAL A 77 -15.17 13.60 0.95
C VAL A 77 -14.54 14.98 1.18
N SER A 78 -14.83 15.95 0.31
CA SER A 78 -14.33 17.32 0.42
C SER A 78 -14.75 17.99 1.73
N ASP A 79 -16.04 17.92 2.09
CA ASP A 79 -16.55 18.49 3.34
C ASP A 79 -15.91 17.82 4.57
N ALA A 80 -15.75 16.49 4.54
CA ALA A 80 -15.10 15.75 5.63
C ALA A 80 -13.63 16.17 5.82
N PHE A 81 -12.85 16.15 4.75
CA PHE A 81 -11.42 16.52 4.77
C PHE A 81 -11.21 17.98 5.18
N LYS A 82 -12.05 18.90 4.70
CA LYS A 82 -12.01 20.29 5.11
C LYS A 82 -12.26 20.45 6.61
N LYS A 83 -13.32 19.82 7.14
CA LYS A 83 -13.63 19.86 8.59
C LYS A 83 -12.53 19.24 9.45
N ILE A 84 -11.89 18.16 8.97
CA ILE A 84 -10.74 17.53 9.65
C ILE A 84 -9.54 18.49 9.68
N LYS A 85 -9.24 19.16 8.57
CA LYS A 85 -8.13 20.13 8.46
C LYS A 85 -8.36 21.37 9.32
N GLU A 86 -9.60 21.88 9.35
CA GLU A 86 -9.98 23.05 10.16
C GLU A 86 -10.03 22.73 11.66
N ASN A 87 -10.47 21.53 12.03
CA ASN A 87 -10.53 21.10 13.42
C ASN A 87 -10.12 19.62 13.59
N PRO A 88 -8.80 19.35 13.75
CA PRO A 88 -8.28 17.99 13.92
C PRO A 88 -8.84 17.25 15.13
N GLY A 89 -9.32 17.96 16.16
CA GLY A 89 -9.96 17.35 17.34
C GLY A 89 -11.31 16.69 17.02
N SER A 90 -11.99 17.12 15.95
CA SER A 90 -13.27 16.57 15.52
C SER A 90 -13.15 15.38 14.56
N ARG A 91 -11.93 15.02 14.14
CA ARG A 91 -11.66 14.09 13.03
C ARG A 91 -12.40 12.76 13.13
N GLN A 92 -12.45 12.18 14.34
CA GLN A 92 -13.11 10.90 14.55
C GLN A 92 -14.61 10.97 14.27
N LYS A 93 -15.28 12.00 14.78
CA LYS A 93 -16.71 12.20 14.57
C LYS A 93 -17.00 12.50 13.09
N VAL A 94 -16.26 13.44 12.51
CA VAL A 94 -16.43 13.83 11.10
C VAL A 94 -16.23 12.63 10.17
N ALA A 95 -15.21 11.81 10.41
CA ALA A 95 -14.94 10.65 9.59
C ALA A 95 -16.04 9.58 9.69
N LYS A 96 -16.57 9.30 10.90
CA LYS A 96 -17.72 8.39 11.08
C LYS A 96 -18.96 8.91 10.33
N ASP A 97 -19.26 10.19 10.48
CA ASP A 97 -20.41 10.82 9.82
C ASP A 97 -20.28 10.81 8.29
N ALA A 98 -19.05 10.92 7.76
CA ALA A 98 -18.76 10.82 6.33
C ALA A 98 -18.91 9.38 5.83
N LEU A 99 -18.28 8.40 6.48
CA LEU A 99 -18.35 6.99 6.11
C LEU A 99 -19.78 6.45 6.08
N ALA A 100 -20.66 6.92 6.98
CA ALA A 100 -22.07 6.56 6.98
C ALA A 100 -22.84 7.00 5.72
N LYS A 101 -22.31 7.96 4.95
CA LYS A 101 -22.90 8.50 3.71
C LYS A 101 -22.20 7.99 2.45
N LEU A 102 -21.06 7.32 2.61
CA LEU A 102 -20.31 6.73 1.51
C LEU A 102 -20.78 5.29 1.25
N PRO A 103 -20.62 4.78 0.03
CA PRO A 103 -20.92 3.38 -0.25
C PRO A 103 -20.03 2.50 0.62
N SER A 104 -20.57 1.37 1.10
CA SER A 104 -19.74 0.40 1.82
C SER A 104 -18.56 -0.04 0.95
N ASN A 105 -17.43 -0.35 1.58
CA ASN A 105 -16.16 -0.73 0.95
C ASN A 105 -16.25 -1.93 -0.04
N GLN A 106 -17.42 -2.57 -0.19
CA GLN A 106 -17.68 -3.67 -1.12
C GLN A 106 -18.31 -3.24 -2.45
N GLN A 107 -18.74 -1.98 -2.59
CA GLN A 107 -19.51 -1.52 -3.77
C GLN A 107 -18.76 -0.58 -4.72
N VAL A 108 -17.49 -0.28 -4.45
CA VAL A 108 -16.63 0.42 -5.41
C VAL A 108 -16.03 -0.65 -6.32
N GLU A 109 -16.83 -1.12 -7.28
CA GLU A 109 -16.40 -2.11 -8.26
C GLU A 109 -15.17 -1.59 -9.03
N GLU A 110 -14.13 -2.42 -9.06
CA GLU A 110 -12.99 -2.29 -9.97
C GLU A 110 -13.53 -2.13 -11.40
N PRO A 111 -13.04 -1.18 -12.24
CA PRO A 111 -13.57 -1.00 -13.58
C PRO A 111 -13.51 -2.33 -14.34
N ALA A 112 -14.67 -2.80 -14.79
CA ALA A 112 -14.81 -4.03 -15.57
C ALA A 112 -13.88 -3.98 -16.78
N LYS A 113 -13.05 -5.02 -16.90
CA LYS A 113 -12.03 -5.19 -17.92
C LYS A 113 -12.60 -5.26 -19.34
#